data_AF-A0A4R6R872-F1
#
_entry.id   AF-A0A4R6R872-F1
#
_cell.length_a   1.000
_cell.length_b   1.000
_cell.length_c   1.000
_cell.angle_alpha   90.00
_cell.angle_beta   90.00
_cell.angle_gamma   90.00
#
_symmetry.space_group_name_H-M   'P 1'
#
loop_
_entity.id
_entity.type
_entity.pdbx_description
1 polymer ?
#
loop_
_entity_poly.entity_id
_entity_poly.type
_entity_poly.pdbx_seq_one_letter_code
_entity_poly.pdbx_strand_id
1 'polypeptide(L)'
;MTMTNEEKGVQRAATKLADPYRTRPGDTLSSIARRSGASMADLQRWNGLRDANKIQVGQVLYLSELSAFGVSVAFLDALRHPIANLTYKLEVDGHRVMGKTSADGQVPTQITQSARSQVDVWVQDAQRQWQKLASTASGYGHKLITLVSGAIVVPTTLQEVSADAAKAPLKPRETTATASNQAKPPVKPTGAPSKNNPTVTAKQVKGPQGLPTIVIGVDLPKGLIDHFDCFEGGDITEEDWTDVAAELKCEVEVLKAIAKVESGGRSAFWRLMDGQGGHVPAILYERHYFSRLSARAHDKDHPDISWPVGYRTSKRLGKEDKKMHDGKVDDDDIYASYATSYLRLINAYRLDPDAALKSCSWGKFQIMGANHELCDEPSLKKFVNKMCTSNAAQIKLLAGFIRNKPRAWKDPKNKKLGKEISLWDAVKTKNWRAMAFNYNGPAYETYHYHTKLENAYEQYKKAREAKKA
;
A
#
# COMPACT_ATOMS: atom_id res chain seq x y z
N MET A 1 9.19 0.68 81.19
CA MET A 1 7.90 0.72 80.46
C MET A 1 8.19 1.16 79.03
N THR A 2 8.41 0.22 78.12
CA THR A 2 7.43 -0.23 77.10
C THR A 2 7.04 0.89 76.11
N MET A 3 7.71 0.90 74.95
CA MET A 3 7.15 1.40 73.69
C MET A 3 6.59 0.18 72.94
N THR A 4 5.35 0.32 72.47
CA THR A 4 4.45 -0.74 72.01
C THR A 4 4.68 -1.17 70.56
N ASN A 5 4.36 -2.43 70.28
CA ASN A 5 4.28 -3.05 68.96
C ASN A 5 3.23 -2.35 68.08
N GLU A 6 3.64 -1.43 67.19
CA GLU A 6 2.79 -0.94 66.09
C GLU A 6 3.53 -0.72 64.75
N GLU A 7 4.69 -1.38 64.53
CA GLU A 7 5.44 -1.28 63.26
C GLU A 7 5.49 -2.60 62.46
N LYS A 8 4.37 -3.32 62.31
CA LYS A 8 4.27 -4.42 61.32
C LYS A 8 2.92 -4.44 60.62
N GLY A 9 2.80 -3.67 59.54
CA GLY A 9 1.54 -3.65 58.80
C GLY A 9 1.53 -2.96 57.43
N VAL A 10 2.67 -2.73 56.76
CA VAL A 10 2.62 -2.34 55.34
C VAL A 10 2.70 -3.60 54.50
N GLN A 11 1.54 -4.19 54.21
CA GLN A 11 1.40 -5.14 53.10
C GLN A 11 1.80 -4.40 51.82
N ARG A 12 3.04 -4.60 51.36
CA ARG A 12 3.47 -4.21 50.01
C ARG A 12 2.56 -4.92 49.02
N ALA A 13 1.70 -4.18 48.33
CA ALA A 13 0.96 -4.67 47.18
C ALA A 13 1.97 -5.30 46.20
N ALA A 14 1.87 -6.62 46.00
CA ALA A 14 2.77 -7.34 45.11
C ALA A 14 2.57 -6.80 43.69
N THR A 15 3.57 -6.13 43.13
CA THR A 15 3.56 -5.68 41.74
C THR A 15 3.38 -6.91 40.84
N LYS A 16 2.25 -6.99 40.14
CA LYS A 16 1.94 -8.07 39.20
C LYS A 16 3.07 -8.15 38.16
N LEU A 17 3.62 -9.35 37.97
CA LEU A 17 4.70 -9.54 37.00
C LEU A 17 4.21 -9.18 35.60
N ALA A 18 5.08 -8.51 34.83
CA ALA A 18 4.84 -8.28 33.42
C ALA A 18 4.73 -9.63 32.68
N ASP A 19 3.79 -9.73 31.76
CA ASP A 19 3.55 -10.94 30.97
C ASP A 19 3.72 -10.60 29.47
N PRO A 20 4.73 -11.16 28.78
CA PRO A 20 5.66 -12.18 29.28
C PRO A 20 6.78 -11.63 30.17
N TYR A 21 7.30 -12.49 31.05
CA TYR A 21 8.30 -12.14 32.07
C TYR A 21 9.71 -12.58 31.67
N ARG A 22 10.68 -11.68 31.82
CA ARG A 22 12.10 -12.01 31.67
C ARG A 22 12.69 -12.41 33.02
N THR A 23 13.17 -13.65 33.10
CA THR A 23 13.81 -14.21 34.30
C THR A 23 15.07 -13.44 34.68
N ARG A 24 15.31 -13.32 35.99
CA ARG A 24 16.42 -12.60 36.61
C ARG A 24 17.31 -13.56 37.38
N PRO A 25 18.56 -13.18 37.72
CA PRO A 25 19.39 -13.97 38.62
C PRO A 25 18.63 -14.30 39.92
N GLY A 26 18.63 -15.58 40.30
CA GLY A 26 17.93 -16.06 41.50
C GLY A 26 16.45 -16.43 41.31
N ASP A 27 15.87 -16.21 40.14
CA ASP A 27 14.51 -16.67 39.87
C ASP A 27 14.47 -18.21 39.74
N THR A 28 13.52 -18.84 40.43
CA THR A 28 13.09 -20.23 40.21
C THR A 28 11.69 -20.27 39.64
N LEU A 29 11.31 -21.34 38.93
CA LEU A 29 9.96 -21.46 38.39
C LEU A 29 8.88 -21.41 39.49
N SER A 30 9.16 -21.98 40.66
CA SER A 30 8.29 -21.91 41.84
C SER A 30 8.14 -20.48 42.39
N SER A 31 9.24 -19.71 42.44
CA SER A 31 9.19 -18.31 42.89
C SER A 31 8.41 -17.43 41.91
N ILE A 32 8.52 -17.69 40.61
CA ILE A 32 7.78 -16.97 39.56
C ILE A 32 6.31 -17.35 39.61
N ALA A 33 5.97 -18.64 39.69
CA ALA A 33 4.60 -19.15 39.82
C ALA A 33 3.85 -18.47 40.99
N ARG A 34 4.48 -18.44 42.17
CA ARG A 34 3.92 -17.77 43.35
C ARG A 34 3.70 -16.26 43.14
N ARG A 35 4.59 -15.59 42.41
CA ARG A 35 4.52 -14.14 42.15
C ARG A 35 3.53 -13.78 41.02
N SER A 36 3.34 -14.67 40.05
CA SER A 36 2.38 -14.48 38.95
C SER A 36 0.97 -14.94 39.31
N GLY A 37 0.82 -15.77 40.34
CA GLY A 37 -0.44 -16.40 40.71
C GLY A 37 -0.78 -17.62 39.86
N ALA A 38 0.18 -18.14 39.07
CA ALA A 38 0.01 -19.33 38.24
C ALA A 38 0.53 -20.59 38.97
N SER A 39 0.04 -21.77 38.59
CA SER A 39 0.64 -23.01 39.08
C SER A 39 1.97 -23.30 38.34
N MET A 40 2.85 -24.07 38.96
CA MET A 40 4.07 -24.53 38.29
C MET A 40 3.76 -25.37 37.05
N ALA A 41 2.71 -26.19 37.10
CA ALA A 41 2.25 -27.01 35.98
C ALA A 41 1.79 -26.14 34.80
N ASP A 42 1.06 -25.06 35.08
CA ASP A 42 0.62 -24.11 34.05
C ASP A 42 1.82 -23.39 33.43
N LEU A 43 2.76 -22.89 34.24
CA LEU A 43 3.96 -22.25 33.71
C LEU A 43 4.80 -23.23 32.86
N GLN A 44 4.91 -24.50 33.26
CA GLN A 44 5.59 -25.50 32.44
C GLN A 44 4.86 -25.72 31.11
N ARG A 45 3.53 -25.85 31.15
CA ARG A 45 2.68 -26.04 29.96
C ARG A 45 2.79 -24.85 29.01
N TRP A 46 2.59 -23.62 29.50
CA TRP A 46 2.63 -22.38 28.72
C TRP A 46 3.98 -22.10 28.08
N ASN A 47 5.06 -22.65 28.63
CA ASN A 47 6.42 -22.43 28.15
C ASN A 47 7.08 -23.66 27.52
N GLY A 48 6.34 -24.77 27.39
CA GLY A 48 6.86 -26.02 26.83
C GLY A 48 8.03 -26.62 27.62
N LEU A 49 8.13 -26.34 28.92
CA LEU A 49 9.24 -26.78 29.76
C LEU A 49 9.05 -28.24 30.18
N ARG A 50 9.92 -29.13 29.68
CA ARG A 50 9.97 -30.54 30.09
C ARG A 50 10.46 -30.71 31.54
N ASP A 51 11.26 -29.77 32.02
CA ASP A 51 11.87 -29.79 33.35
C ASP A 51 11.76 -28.39 33.98
N ALA A 52 11.08 -28.32 35.13
CA ALA A 52 10.84 -27.08 35.87
C ALA A 52 12.11 -26.42 36.40
N ASN A 53 13.19 -27.18 36.55
CA ASN A 53 14.46 -26.70 37.12
C ASN A 53 15.42 -26.13 36.07
N LYS A 54 15.09 -26.25 34.78
CA LYS A 54 15.95 -25.83 33.66
C LYS A 54 15.55 -24.48 33.08
N ILE A 55 15.28 -23.50 33.93
CA ILE A 55 15.13 -22.11 33.50
C ILE A 55 16.47 -21.37 33.58
N GLN A 56 16.74 -20.52 32.59
CA GLN A 56 17.98 -19.75 32.51
C GLN A 56 17.73 -18.28 32.80
N VAL A 57 18.73 -17.57 33.33
CA VAL A 57 18.66 -16.12 33.51
C VAL A 57 18.52 -15.43 32.15
N GLY A 58 17.57 -14.51 32.03
CA GLY A 58 17.27 -13.82 30.78
C GLY A 58 16.35 -14.60 29.83
N GLN A 59 15.85 -15.77 30.23
CA GLN A 59 14.78 -16.48 29.53
C GLN A 59 13.46 -15.71 29.65
N VAL A 60 12.66 -15.71 28.59
CA VAL A 60 11.31 -15.12 28.60
C VAL A 60 10.30 -16.24 28.88
N LEU A 61 9.41 -16.01 29.84
CA LEU A 61 8.35 -16.92 30.25
C LEU A 61 6.98 -16.27 30.07
N TYR A 62 6.07 -16.98 29.41
CA TYR A 62 4.64 -16.69 29.35
C TYR A 62 3.99 -17.02 30.70
N LEU A 63 3.25 -16.07 31.25
CA LEU A 63 2.63 -16.17 32.58
C LEU A 63 1.10 -16.30 32.52
N SER A 64 0.53 -16.43 31.31
CA SER A 64 -0.90 -16.68 31.10
C SER A 64 -1.16 -17.48 29.82
N GLU A 65 -2.32 -18.14 29.73
CA GLU A 65 -2.76 -18.80 28.49
C GLU A 65 -2.88 -17.83 27.32
N LEU A 66 -3.30 -16.59 27.56
CA LEU A 66 -3.39 -15.57 26.51
C LEU A 66 -2.01 -15.27 25.91
N SER A 67 -1.01 -15.04 26.77
CA SER A 67 0.36 -14.78 26.33
C SER A 67 1.02 -16.01 25.68
N ALA A 68 0.61 -17.21 26.06
CA ALA A 68 1.21 -18.47 25.62
C ALA A 68 0.56 -19.05 24.35
N PHE A 69 -0.75 -18.93 24.22
CA PHE A 69 -1.57 -19.65 23.23
C PHE A 69 -2.60 -18.75 22.53
N GLY A 70 -2.54 -17.44 22.76
CA GLY A 70 -3.40 -16.47 22.10
C GLY A 70 -3.12 -16.38 20.61
N VAL A 71 -4.19 -16.26 19.83
CA VAL A 71 -4.14 -16.05 18.38
C VAL A 71 -5.09 -14.92 18.02
N SER A 72 -4.55 -13.89 17.39
CA SER A 72 -5.32 -12.80 16.79
C SER A 72 -5.21 -12.86 15.27
N VAL A 73 -6.24 -12.40 14.58
CA VAL A 73 -6.24 -12.33 13.11
C VAL A 73 -6.55 -10.90 12.68
N ALA A 74 -5.79 -10.36 11.75
CA ALA A 74 -6.03 -9.06 11.13
C ALA A 74 -6.16 -9.22 9.62
N PHE A 75 -7.22 -8.66 9.05
CA PHE A 75 -7.48 -8.63 7.63
C PHE A 75 -7.20 -7.25 7.08
N LEU A 76 -6.30 -7.17 6.12
CA LEU A 76 -5.86 -5.94 5.51
C LEU A 76 -5.97 -6.01 3.97
N ASP A 77 -6.19 -4.89 3.33
CA ASP A 77 -6.16 -4.77 1.87
C ASP A 77 -4.71 -4.73 1.34
N ALA A 78 -4.56 -4.57 0.03
CA ALA A 78 -3.28 -4.51 -0.68
C ALA A 78 -2.31 -3.46 -0.11
N LEU A 79 -2.86 -2.37 0.41
CA LEU A 79 -2.12 -1.25 0.99
C LEU A 79 -1.97 -1.36 2.50
N ARG A 80 -2.46 -2.44 3.11
CA ARG A 80 -2.52 -2.64 4.57
C ARG A 80 -3.58 -1.81 5.28
N HIS A 81 -4.63 -1.36 4.59
CA HIS A 81 -5.80 -0.81 5.25
C HIS A 81 -6.59 -1.93 5.92
N PRO A 82 -7.07 -1.74 7.15
CA PRO A 82 -7.90 -2.73 7.76
C PRO A 82 -9.23 -2.92 7.03
N ILE A 83 -9.58 -4.17 6.76
CA ILE A 83 -10.83 -4.51 6.10
C ILE A 83 -11.87 -4.69 7.20
N ALA A 84 -12.62 -3.63 7.46
CA ALA A 84 -13.73 -3.66 8.40
C ALA A 84 -14.95 -4.42 7.85
N ASN A 85 -15.78 -4.94 8.75
CA ASN A 85 -17.04 -5.62 8.43
C ASN A 85 -16.92 -6.86 7.53
N LEU A 86 -15.72 -7.41 7.37
CA LEU A 86 -15.49 -8.65 6.63
C LEU A 86 -16.01 -9.83 7.43
N THR A 87 -16.94 -10.59 6.86
CA THR A 87 -17.44 -11.80 7.51
C THR A 87 -16.35 -12.87 7.51
N TYR A 88 -15.95 -13.32 8.69
CA TYR A 88 -14.93 -14.34 8.88
C TYR A 88 -15.49 -15.56 9.61
N LYS A 89 -14.78 -16.67 9.47
CA LYS A 89 -14.92 -17.86 10.31
C LYS A 89 -13.54 -18.38 10.68
N LEU A 90 -13.28 -18.54 11.97
CA LEU A 90 -12.13 -19.26 12.49
C LEU A 90 -12.56 -20.67 12.90
N GLU A 91 -11.77 -21.67 12.56
CA GLU A 91 -11.90 -23.01 13.14
C GLU A 91 -10.66 -23.29 13.98
N VAL A 92 -10.86 -23.45 15.29
CA VAL A 92 -9.82 -23.57 16.30
C VAL A 92 -10.22 -24.68 17.26
N ASP A 93 -9.38 -25.70 17.41
CA ASP A 93 -9.61 -26.81 18.35
C ASP A 93 -11.01 -27.44 18.22
N GLY A 94 -11.51 -27.60 16.99
CA GLY A 94 -12.84 -28.14 16.70
C GLY A 94 -14.01 -27.16 16.92
N HIS A 95 -13.74 -25.95 17.41
CA HIS A 95 -14.74 -24.89 17.61
C HIS A 95 -14.75 -23.92 16.44
N ARG A 96 -15.93 -23.37 16.16
CA ARG A 96 -16.13 -22.38 15.09
C ARG A 96 -16.47 -21.03 15.68
N VAL A 97 -15.67 -20.02 15.36
CA VAL A 97 -15.90 -18.64 15.76
C VAL A 97 -16.21 -17.84 14.51
N MET A 98 -17.40 -17.25 14.46
CA MET A 98 -17.86 -16.46 13.32
C MET A 98 -18.14 -15.03 13.77
N GLY A 99 -17.88 -14.09 12.88
CA GLY A 99 -18.14 -12.69 13.16
C GLY A 99 -17.82 -11.80 11.98
N LYS A 100 -17.78 -10.52 12.26
CA LYS A 100 -17.28 -9.50 11.34
C LYS A 100 -16.06 -8.85 11.95
N THR A 101 -15.08 -8.54 11.11
CA THR A 101 -13.89 -7.80 11.55
C THR A 101 -14.27 -6.42 12.09
N SER A 102 -13.51 -5.96 13.09
CA SER A 102 -13.65 -4.61 13.65
C SER A 102 -13.27 -3.52 12.64
N ALA A 103 -13.45 -2.24 13.02
CA ALA A 103 -12.96 -1.11 12.22
C ALA A 103 -11.45 -1.22 11.92
N ASP A 104 -10.68 -1.78 12.84
CA ASP A 104 -9.24 -2.04 12.69
C ASP A 104 -8.94 -3.37 11.98
N GLY A 105 -9.93 -3.97 11.31
CA GLY A 105 -9.77 -5.20 10.54
C GLY A 105 -9.44 -6.43 11.39
N GLN A 106 -9.62 -6.34 12.71
CA GLN A 106 -9.22 -7.39 13.64
C GLN A 106 -10.37 -8.33 13.96
N VAL A 107 -9.99 -9.58 14.21
CA VAL A 107 -10.81 -10.61 14.83
C VAL A 107 -10.47 -10.65 16.32
N PRO A 108 -11.47 -10.77 17.21
CA PRO A 108 -11.23 -10.97 18.64
C PRO A 108 -10.24 -12.11 18.89
N THR A 109 -9.32 -11.91 19.82
CA THR A 109 -8.30 -12.91 20.16
C THR A 109 -8.93 -14.21 20.61
N GLN A 110 -8.44 -15.32 20.07
CA GLN A 110 -8.82 -16.67 20.44
C GLN A 110 -7.70 -17.30 21.25
N ILE A 111 -8.03 -17.98 22.35
CA ILE A 111 -7.04 -18.74 23.12
C ILE A 111 -7.12 -20.19 22.68
N THR A 112 -5.99 -20.76 22.26
CA THR A 112 -5.93 -22.15 21.82
C THR A 112 -5.60 -23.11 22.97
N GLN A 113 -6.00 -24.37 22.83
CA GLN A 113 -5.77 -25.38 23.87
C GLN A 113 -4.28 -25.73 24.02
N SER A 114 -3.48 -25.57 22.97
CA SER A 114 -2.05 -25.81 23.02
C SER A 114 -1.32 -25.07 21.91
N ALA A 115 0.01 -24.98 22.01
CA ALA A 115 0.87 -24.48 20.93
C ALA A 115 0.83 -25.31 19.64
N ARG A 116 0.21 -26.51 19.66
CA ARG A 116 0.06 -27.37 18.47
C ARG A 116 -1.32 -27.27 17.83
N SER A 117 -2.22 -26.51 18.45
CA SER A 117 -3.59 -26.31 17.97
C SER A 117 -3.58 -25.72 16.56
N GLN A 118 -4.36 -26.30 15.67
CA GLN A 118 -4.52 -25.81 14.31
C GLN A 118 -5.58 -24.70 14.28
N VAL A 119 -5.25 -23.60 13.62
CA VAL A 119 -6.12 -22.45 13.37
C VAL A 119 -6.35 -22.33 11.87
N ASP A 120 -7.59 -22.53 11.46
CA ASP A 120 -8.01 -22.33 10.09
C ASP A 120 -8.79 -21.01 9.97
N VAL A 121 -8.40 -20.18 9.00
CA VAL A 121 -9.00 -18.86 8.77
C VAL A 121 -9.78 -18.88 7.46
N TRP A 122 -11.05 -18.48 7.54
CA TRP A 122 -11.98 -18.44 6.42
C TRP A 122 -12.65 -17.07 6.33
N VAL A 123 -13.04 -16.69 5.12
CA VAL A 123 -13.85 -15.48 4.84
C VAL A 123 -14.99 -15.81 3.87
N GLN A 124 -16.00 -14.95 3.82
CA GLN A 124 -17.00 -15.00 2.75
C GLN A 124 -16.61 -14.10 1.58
N ASP A 125 -16.74 -14.62 0.36
CA ASP A 125 -16.64 -13.82 -0.86
C ASP A 125 -17.93 -13.05 -1.17
N ALA A 126 -17.94 -12.29 -2.28
CA ALA A 126 -19.09 -11.48 -2.71
C ALA A 126 -20.34 -12.33 -3.02
N GLN A 127 -20.16 -13.62 -3.35
CA GLN A 127 -21.22 -14.59 -3.58
C GLN A 127 -21.62 -15.35 -2.30
N ARG A 128 -21.12 -14.89 -1.13
CA ARG A 128 -21.36 -15.46 0.20
C ARG A 128 -20.84 -16.90 0.38
N GLN A 129 -19.91 -17.33 -0.48
CA GLN A 129 -19.27 -18.64 -0.35
C GLN A 129 -18.06 -18.55 0.58
N TRP A 130 -17.81 -19.62 1.34
CA TRP A 130 -16.69 -19.68 2.28
C TRP A 130 -15.40 -20.05 1.57
N GLN A 131 -14.39 -19.20 1.70
CA GLN A 131 -13.05 -19.41 1.18
C GLN A 131 -12.07 -19.59 2.33
N LYS A 132 -11.32 -20.70 2.33
CA LYS A 132 -10.24 -20.93 3.29
C LYS A 132 -9.01 -20.17 2.84
N LEU A 133 -8.54 -19.22 3.64
CA LEU A 133 -7.38 -18.40 3.31
C LEU A 133 -6.09 -18.94 3.89
N ALA A 134 -6.15 -19.49 5.11
CA ALA A 134 -4.96 -19.95 5.82
C ALA A 134 -5.26 -21.13 6.74
N SER A 135 -4.20 -21.91 7.00
CA SER A 135 -4.16 -22.95 8.03
C SER A 135 -2.80 -22.86 8.72
N THR A 136 -2.77 -22.71 10.03
CA THR A 136 -1.51 -22.55 10.76
C THR A 136 -1.61 -23.08 12.19
N ALA A 137 -0.52 -23.61 12.74
CA ALA A 137 -0.45 -23.92 14.16
C ALA A 137 -0.35 -22.63 15.00
N SER A 138 -1.00 -22.59 16.16
CA SER A 138 -0.99 -21.45 17.08
C SER A 138 0.43 -21.12 17.58
N GLY A 139 1.24 -22.13 17.89
CA GLY A 139 2.59 -21.94 18.43
C GLY A 139 2.59 -21.45 19.88
N TYR A 140 3.79 -21.32 20.45
CA TYR A 140 3.98 -20.66 21.75
C TYR A 140 4.15 -19.16 21.55
N GLY A 141 3.52 -18.38 22.42
CA GLY A 141 3.45 -16.93 22.32
C GLY A 141 2.15 -16.45 21.67
N HIS A 142 1.73 -15.24 22.00
CA HIS A 142 0.58 -14.61 21.35
C HIS A 142 0.90 -14.36 19.87
N LYS A 143 0.26 -15.13 19.00
CA LYS A 143 0.46 -15.08 17.55
C LYS A 143 -0.53 -14.13 16.88
N LEU A 144 -0.03 -13.22 16.07
CA LEU A 144 -0.84 -12.41 15.16
C LEU A 144 -0.75 -12.98 13.74
N ILE A 145 -1.89 -13.31 13.15
CA ILE A 145 -2.02 -13.73 11.74
C ILE A 145 -2.52 -12.53 10.95
N THR A 146 -1.70 -11.99 10.05
CA THR A 146 -2.11 -10.89 9.17
C THR A 146 -2.32 -11.40 7.75
N LEU A 147 -3.52 -11.18 7.21
CA LEU A 147 -3.89 -11.56 5.86
C LEU A 147 -4.03 -10.29 5.02
N VAL A 148 -3.22 -10.17 3.98
CA VAL A 148 -3.17 -9.01 3.07
C VAL A 148 -3.74 -9.44 1.72
N SER A 149 -4.76 -8.74 1.22
CA SER A 149 -5.39 -9.07 -0.07
C SER A 149 -5.41 -7.92 -1.06
N GLY A 150 -4.89 -8.16 -2.27
CA GLY A 150 -4.98 -7.26 -3.42
C GLY A 150 -6.39 -7.09 -4.01
N ALA A 151 -7.33 -7.98 -3.65
CA ALA A 151 -8.59 -8.17 -4.38
C ALA A 151 -9.86 -7.93 -3.54
N ILE A 152 -9.75 -7.49 -2.28
CA ILE A 152 -10.93 -7.24 -1.45
C ILE A 152 -11.44 -5.81 -1.68
N VAL A 153 -12.48 -5.69 -2.50
CA VAL A 153 -13.30 -4.49 -2.66
C VAL A 153 -14.51 -4.64 -1.74
N VAL A 154 -14.62 -3.80 -0.71
CA VAL A 154 -15.80 -3.79 0.16
C VAL A 154 -16.81 -2.78 -0.41
N PRO A 155 -18.04 -3.20 -0.75
CA PRO A 155 -19.07 -2.26 -1.15
C PRO A 155 -19.51 -1.42 0.06
N THR A 156 -19.22 -0.12 0.03
CA THR A 156 -19.75 0.86 0.98
C THR A 156 -20.84 1.67 0.31
N THR A 157 -21.96 1.88 1.00
CA THR A 157 -23.05 2.76 0.54
C THR A 157 -23.07 4.00 1.42
N LEU A 158 -23.04 5.20 0.83
CA LEU A 158 -23.34 6.44 1.56
C LEU A 158 -24.84 6.48 1.86
N GLN A 159 -25.21 6.76 3.11
CA GLN A 159 -26.59 7.07 3.47
C GLN A 159 -26.73 8.57 3.75
N GLU A 160 -27.70 9.21 3.12
CA GLU A 160 -28.22 10.49 3.61
C GLU A 160 -29.16 10.22 4.78
N VAL A 161 -29.02 11.00 5.86
CA VAL A 161 -29.95 10.97 6.98
C VAL A 161 -31.20 11.75 6.59
N SER A 162 -32.35 11.08 6.56
CA SER A 162 -33.65 11.73 6.45
C SER A 162 -34.35 11.70 7.81
N ALA A 163 -35.02 12.80 8.16
CA ALA A 163 -35.48 13.08 9.51
C ALA A 163 -36.76 12.34 9.95
N ASP A 164 -37.46 11.57 9.10
CA ASP A 164 -38.85 11.18 9.46
C ASP A 164 -39.39 9.82 8.96
N ALA A 165 -38.60 8.94 8.33
CA ALA A 165 -39.19 7.73 7.72
C ALA A 165 -39.12 6.48 8.61
N ALA A 166 -39.85 6.50 9.72
CA ALA A 166 -40.27 5.28 10.41
C ALA A 166 -41.33 4.53 9.57
N LYS A 167 -41.02 3.29 9.16
CA LYS A 167 -41.97 2.15 8.99
C LYS A 167 -41.25 0.88 8.49
N ALA A 168 -41.20 -0.15 9.35
CA ALA A 168 -40.91 -1.55 8.97
C ALA A 168 -42.10 -2.13 8.15
N PRO A 169 -41.97 -3.17 7.28
CA PRO A 169 -41.75 -4.59 7.68
C PRO A 169 -40.99 -5.45 6.60
N LEU A 170 -40.69 -6.76 6.66
CA LEU A 170 -41.41 -7.99 7.07
C LEU A 170 -40.44 -9.14 7.46
N LYS A 171 -40.94 -10.12 8.23
CA LYS A 171 -40.23 -11.32 8.73
C LYS A 171 -39.80 -12.34 7.64
N PRO A 172 -38.78 -13.19 7.90
CA PRO A 172 -38.25 -14.14 6.93
C PRO A 172 -39.19 -15.33 6.66
N ARG A 173 -39.21 -15.81 5.41
CA ARG A 173 -39.86 -17.06 5.02
C ARG A 173 -38.92 -18.24 5.30
N GLU A 174 -39.38 -19.20 6.09
CA GLU A 174 -38.72 -20.48 6.32
C GLU A 174 -38.71 -21.33 5.04
N THR A 175 -37.57 -21.94 4.73
CA THR A 175 -37.48 -23.05 3.77
C THR A 175 -36.80 -24.22 4.45
N THR A 176 -37.55 -25.31 4.52
CA THR A 176 -37.19 -26.63 5.05
C THR A 176 -36.05 -27.27 4.25
N ALA A 177 -35.16 -27.94 4.98
CA ALA A 177 -34.07 -28.74 4.43
C ALA A 177 -34.55 -30.09 3.89
N THR A 178 -33.98 -30.53 2.79
CA THR A 178 -33.90 -31.94 2.40
C THR A 178 -32.45 -32.31 2.09
N ALA A 179 -32.06 -33.51 2.51
CA ALA A 179 -30.69 -34.01 2.52
C ALA A 179 -30.35 -34.86 1.27
N SER A 180 -29.03 -35.04 1.10
CA SER A 180 -28.29 -35.98 0.21
C SER A 180 -27.88 -35.46 -1.18
N ASN A 181 -26.60 -35.12 -1.37
CA ASN A 181 -25.54 -36.08 -1.69
C ASN A 181 -24.17 -35.41 -1.47
N GLN A 182 -23.19 -36.16 -0.95
CA GLN A 182 -21.85 -35.66 -0.62
C GLN A 182 -21.14 -35.13 -1.87
N ALA A 183 -20.82 -33.84 -1.89
CA ALA A 183 -19.93 -33.25 -2.89
C ALA A 183 -18.49 -33.70 -2.62
N LYS A 184 -17.83 -34.24 -3.65
CA LYS A 184 -16.38 -34.54 -3.61
C LYS A 184 -15.61 -33.25 -3.30
N PRO A 185 -14.52 -33.33 -2.50
CA PRO A 185 -13.66 -32.18 -2.25
C PRO A 185 -13.14 -31.61 -3.58
N PRO A 186 -13.11 -30.28 -3.74
CA PRO A 186 -12.64 -29.65 -4.97
C PRO A 186 -11.19 -30.05 -5.24
N VAL A 187 -10.88 -30.25 -6.52
CA VAL A 187 -9.54 -30.52 -7.03
C VAL A 187 -8.61 -29.38 -6.56
N LYS A 188 -7.44 -29.74 -6.03
CA LYS A 188 -6.38 -28.78 -5.69
C LYS A 188 -6.14 -27.84 -6.89
N PRO A 189 -6.06 -26.51 -6.69
CA PRO A 189 -5.72 -25.61 -7.78
C PRO A 189 -4.43 -26.06 -8.46
N THR A 190 -4.50 -26.40 -9.73
CA THR A 190 -3.35 -26.59 -10.60
C THR A 190 -3.05 -25.27 -11.29
N GLY A 191 -2.11 -24.54 -10.72
CA GLY A 191 -1.59 -23.28 -11.22
C GLY A 191 -0.56 -22.78 -10.22
N ALA A 192 0.60 -22.34 -10.70
CA ALA A 192 1.56 -21.68 -9.81
C ALA A 192 0.87 -20.43 -9.23
N PRO A 193 0.94 -20.18 -7.90
CA PRO A 193 0.45 -18.93 -7.34
C PRO A 193 1.10 -17.76 -8.09
N SER A 194 0.31 -16.71 -8.38
CA SER A 194 0.87 -15.46 -8.90
C SER A 194 2.09 -15.09 -8.06
N LYS A 195 3.25 -14.97 -8.73
CA LYS A 195 4.55 -14.68 -8.09
C LYS A 195 4.59 -13.26 -7.48
N ASN A 196 3.51 -12.49 -7.61
CA ASN A 196 3.48 -11.06 -7.29
C ASN A 196 2.90 -10.73 -5.93
N ASN A 197 2.59 -11.74 -5.11
CA ASN A 197 2.57 -11.49 -3.68
C ASN A 197 4.02 -11.35 -3.24
N PRO A 198 4.45 -10.17 -2.75
CA PRO A 198 5.83 -9.92 -2.35
C PRO A 198 6.29 -11.06 -1.47
N THR A 199 7.53 -11.53 -1.66
CA THR A 199 8.10 -12.59 -0.84
C THR A 199 7.94 -12.20 0.62
N VAL A 200 6.93 -12.77 1.26
CA VAL A 200 6.64 -12.62 2.67
C VAL A 200 7.81 -13.26 3.38
N THR A 201 8.85 -12.47 3.65
CA THR A 201 10.02 -12.95 4.36
C THR A 201 9.69 -12.84 5.83
N ALA A 202 9.47 -13.99 6.47
CA ALA A 202 9.32 -14.06 7.91
C ALA A 202 10.66 -13.65 8.54
N LYS A 203 10.81 -12.37 8.88
CA LYS A 203 11.97 -11.89 9.63
C LYS A 203 11.61 -11.89 11.11
N GLN A 204 12.34 -12.68 11.89
CA GLN A 204 12.30 -12.52 13.34
C GLN A 204 12.99 -11.20 13.68
N VAL A 205 12.20 -10.23 14.10
CA VAL A 205 12.70 -8.97 14.66
C VAL A 205 12.36 -8.93 16.13
N LYS A 206 13.25 -8.35 16.94
CA LYS A 206 12.95 -8.05 18.34
C LYS A 206 12.15 -6.76 18.36
N GLY A 207 10.88 -6.84 18.74
CA GLY A 207 10.04 -5.66 18.93
C GLY A 207 10.54 -4.76 20.07
N PRO A 208 9.89 -3.60 20.32
CA PRO A 208 10.30 -2.63 21.34
C PRO A 208 10.45 -3.19 22.76
N GLN A 209 9.90 -4.39 23.02
CA GLN A 209 9.95 -5.10 24.29
C GLN A 209 10.77 -6.41 24.24
N GLY A 210 11.54 -6.64 23.18
CA GLY A 210 12.38 -7.85 23.03
C GLY A 210 11.64 -9.13 22.66
N LEU A 211 10.37 -9.03 22.25
CA LEU A 211 9.55 -10.15 21.78
C LEU A 211 9.90 -10.53 20.33
N PRO A 212 9.89 -11.83 19.98
CA PRO A 212 10.03 -12.27 18.60
C PRO A 212 8.76 -11.89 17.83
N THR A 213 8.82 -10.78 17.10
CA THR A 213 7.79 -10.41 16.14
C THR A 213 8.16 -11.03 14.80
N ILE A 214 7.30 -11.88 14.26
CA ILE A 214 7.35 -12.27 12.85
C ILE A 214 6.58 -11.20 12.08
N VAL A 215 7.29 -10.20 11.55
CA VAL A 215 6.69 -9.24 10.64
C VAL A 215 6.57 -9.92 9.29
N ILE A 216 5.34 -10.24 8.89
CA ILE A 216 5.01 -10.73 7.56
C ILE A 216 4.41 -9.56 6.80
N GLY A 217 5.18 -9.06 5.85
CA GLY A 217 4.90 -7.78 5.26
C GLY A 217 5.73 -7.48 4.02
N VAL A 218 5.15 -6.68 3.14
CA VAL A 218 5.88 -5.91 2.13
C VAL A 218 6.64 -4.84 2.92
N ASP A 219 7.87 -5.10 3.37
CA ASP A 219 8.70 -4.06 3.98
C ASP A 219 8.95 -3.00 2.92
N LEU A 220 8.44 -1.79 3.13
CA LEU A 220 8.82 -0.64 2.31
C LEU A 220 10.34 -0.54 2.36
N PRO A 221 11.05 -0.63 1.21
CA PRO A 221 12.50 -0.53 1.22
C PRO A 221 12.91 0.77 1.91
N LYS A 222 13.85 0.71 2.86
CA LYS A 222 14.26 1.88 3.66
C LYS A 222 14.57 3.09 2.77
N GLY A 223 15.28 2.88 1.66
CA GLY A 223 15.58 3.95 0.71
C GLY A 223 14.35 4.62 0.10
N LEU A 224 13.25 3.88 -0.06
CA LEU A 224 11.97 4.42 -0.53
C LEU A 224 11.24 5.21 0.58
N ILE A 225 11.34 4.77 1.84
CA ILE A 225 10.82 5.51 3.00
C ILE A 225 11.55 6.84 3.15
N ASP A 226 12.88 6.83 3.07
CA ASP A 226 13.72 8.04 3.19
C ASP A 226 13.31 9.14 2.18
N HIS A 227 12.80 8.76 1.01
CA HIS A 227 12.24 9.68 0.03
C HIS A 227 10.92 10.31 0.49
N PHE A 228 10.02 9.51 1.06
CA PHE A 228 8.69 9.94 1.48
C PHE A 228 8.73 10.82 2.73
N ASP A 229 9.73 10.60 3.60
CA ASP A 229 9.97 11.43 4.78
C ASP A 229 10.42 12.86 4.43
N CYS A 230 10.74 13.14 3.16
CA CYS A 230 11.05 14.49 2.69
C CYS A 230 9.81 15.39 2.53
N PHE A 231 8.60 14.89 2.81
CA PHE A 231 7.36 15.65 2.63
C PHE A 231 7.24 16.80 3.62
N GLU A 232 7.14 18.01 3.09
CA GLU A 232 6.91 19.26 3.84
C GLU A 232 5.50 19.83 3.59
N GLY A 233 4.85 19.40 2.50
CA GLY A 233 3.55 19.92 2.09
C GLY A 233 3.62 21.27 1.39
N GLY A 234 2.46 21.89 1.18
CA GLY A 234 2.33 23.17 0.48
C GLY A 234 1.88 23.04 -0.99
N ASP A 235 0.98 23.93 -1.37
CA ASP A 235 0.47 24.08 -2.73
C ASP A 235 1.37 25.01 -3.57
N ILE A 236 1.14 25.01 -4.89
CA ILE A 236 1.82 25.94 -5.79
C ILE A 236 1.18 27.32 -5.62
N THR A 237 1.93 28.28 -5.09
CA THR A 237 1.47 29.65 -4.88
C THR A 237 1.36 30.39 -6.22
N GLU A 238 0.59 31.49 -6.27
CA GLU A 238 0.53 32.34 -7.47
C GLU A 238 1.89 32.98 -7.81
N GLU A 239 2.74 33.19 -6.80
CA GLU A 239 4.13 33.63 -6.98
C GLU A 239 4.95 32.54 -7.68
N ASP A 240 4.90 31.29 -7.18
CA ASP A 240 5.60 30.15 -7.83
C ASP A 240 5.19 29.99 -9.30
N TRP A 241 3.90 30.13 -9.61
CA TRP A 241 3.41 30.10 -10.99
C TRP A 241 3.99 31.23 -11.83
N THR A 242 4.03 32.44 -11.28
CA THR A 242 4.50 33.65 -11.97
C THR A 242 5.99 33.58 -12.24
N ASP A 243 6.78 33.14 -11.26
CA ASP A 243 8.24 33.01 -11.37
C ASP A 243 8.61 32.00 -12.46
N VAL A 244 8.00 30.82 -12.44
CA VAL A 244 8.28 29.77 -13.43
C VAL A 244 7.78 30.19 -14.82
N ALA A 245 6.65 30.89 -14.92
CA ALA A 245 6.15 31.42 -16.18
C ALA A 245 7.09 32.49 -16.77
N ALA A 246 7.61 33.39 -15.92
CA ALA A 246 8.59 34.40 -16.31
C ALA A 246 9.90 33.74 -16.79
N GLU A 247 10.40 32.75 -16.06
CA GLU A 247 11.58 31.96 -16.41
C GLU A 247 11.42 31.26 -17.77
N LEU A 248 10.24 30.69 -18.03
CA LEU A 248 9.92 30.01 -19.30
C LEU A 248 9.47 30.98 -20.41
N LYS A 249 9.29 32.27 -20.11
CA LYS A 249 8.77 33.30 -21.02
C LYS A 249 7.41 32.92 -21.61
N CYS A 250 6.52 32.38 -20.79
CA CYS A 250 5.18 31.98 -21.20
C CYS A 250 4.11 32.55 -20.27
N GLU A 251 2.85 32.32 -20.62
CA GLU A 251 1.72 32.71 -19.75
C GLU A 251 1.51 31.66 -18.65
N VAL A 252 1.16 32.11 -17.44
CA VAL A 252 0.86 31.25 -16.28
C VAL A 252 -0.21 30.21 -16.61
N GLU A 253 -1.21 30.60 -17.41
CA GLU A 253 -2.31 29.76 -17.86
C GLU A 253 -1.83 28.55 -18.67
N VAL A 254 -0.70 28.66 -19.38
CA VAL A 254 -0.10 27.55 -20.13
C VAL A 254 0.40 26.49 -19.16
N LEU A 255 1.07 26.90 -18.07
CA LEU A 255 1.56 25.97 -17.04
C LEU A 255 0.41 25.34 -16.25
N LYS A 256 -0.62 26.12 -15.92
CA LYS A 256 -1.86 25.61 -15.29
C LYS A 256 -2.60 24.64 -16.21
N ALA A 257 -2.60 24.88 -17.52
CA ALA A 257 -3.16 23.96 -18.51
C ALA A 257 -2.41 22.62 -18.55
N ILE A 258 -1.07 22.65 -18.55
CA ILE A 258 -0.24 21.42 -18.45
C ILE A 258 -0.60 20.67 -17.16
N ALA A 259 -0.58 21.34 -16.01
CA ALA A 259 -0.93 20.71 -14.73
C ALA A 259 -2.32 20.05 -14.76
N LYS A 260 -3.31 20.73 -15.32
CA LYS A 260 -4.68 20.23 -15.43
C LYS A 260 -4.77 19.01 -16.35
N VAL A 261 -4.08 19.01 -17.49
CA VAL A 261 -4.11 17.90 -18.44
C VAL A 261 -3.37 16.68 -17.90
N GLU A 262 -2.24 16.86 -17.25
CA GLU A 262 -1.40 15.75 -16.74
C GLU A 262 -1.98 15.11 -15.47
N SER A 263 -2.44 15.90 -14.48
CA SER A 263 -3.03 15.32 -13.27
C SER A 263 -4.55 15.17 -13.34
N GLY A 264 -5.22 15.69 -14.37
CA GLY A 264 -6.67 15.80 -14.40
C GLY A 264 -7.22 16.76 -13.33
N GLY A 265 -6.39 17.69 -12.85
CA GLY A 265 -6.73 18.58 -11.73
C GLY A 265 -6.64 17.93 -10.35
N ARG A 266 -6.22 16.65 -10.27
CA ARG A 266 -6.03 15.94 -9.00
C ARG A 266 -4.85 16.51 -8.21
N SER A 267 -4.90 16.27 -6.90
CA SER A 267 -3.79 16.58 -5.98
C SER A 267 -2.52 15.87 -6.43
N ALA A 268 -1.38 16.56 -6.32
CA ALA A 268 -0.08 15.97 -6.61
C ALA A 268 0.40 15.02 -5.51
N PHE A 269 -0.23 15.10 -4.34
CA PHE A 269 0.03 14.24 -3.19
C PHE A 269 -1.23 13.51 -2.80
N TRP A 270 -1.05 12.27 -2.44
CA TRP A 270 -2.08 11.41 -1.87
C TRP A 270 -1.51 10.80 -0.59
N ARG A 271 -2.38 10.34 0.31
CA ARG A 271 -1.93 9.68 1.54
C ARG A 271 -1.81 8.19 1.29
N LEU A 272 -0.63 7.63 1.59
CA LEU A 272 -0.55 6.20 1.87
C LEU A 272 -1.36 6.03 3.16
N MET A 273 -2.44 5.25 3.19
CA MET A 273 -3.39 5.19 4.33
C MET A 273 -4.30 6.41 4.46
N ASP A 274 -5.60 6.21 4.28
CA ASP A 274 -6.60 7.25 4.55
C ASP A 274 -6.50 7.72 6.01
N GLY A 275 -6.36 9.03 6.22
CA GLY A 275 -6.29 9.67 7.54
C GLY A 275 -4.97 9.59 8.33
N GLN A 276 -4.12 8.57 8.20
CA GLN A 276 -2.99 8.35 9.14
C GLN A 276 -1.58 8.10 8.56
N GLY A 277 -1.39 7.90 7.26
CA GLY A 277 -0.05 7.65 6.73
C GLY A 277 0.59 8.82 6.00
N GLY A 278 1.86 8.61 5.63
CA GLY A 278 2.71 9.64 5.02
C GLY A 278 2.15 10.12 3.68
N HIS A 279 2.31 11.41 3.42
CA HIS A 279 1.98 11.96 2.12
C HIS A 279 3.03 11.51 1.13
N VAL A 280 2.56 11.00 0.00
CA VAL A 280 3.40 10.54 -1.08
C VAL A 280 2.91 11.17 -2.39
N PRO A 281 3.79 11.38 -3.38
CA PRO A 281 3.37 11.96 -4.65
C PRO A 281 2.43 11.03 -5.42
N ALA A 282 1.57 11.57 -6.28
CA ALA A 282 0.83 10.77 -7.23
C ALA A 282 1.82 10.17 -8.24
N ILE A 283 1.76 8.86 -8.48
CA ILE A 283 2.64 8.20 -9.47
C ILE A 283 1.86 7.34 -10.45
N LEU A 284 2.42 7.14 -11.63
CA LEU A 284 2.07 6.04 -12.52
C LEU A 284 3.33 5.21 -12.77
N TYR A 285 3.26 3.91 -12.47
CA TYR A 285 4.36 2.99 -12.73
C TYR A 285 4.26 2.45 -14.15
N GLU A 286 5.37 2.46 -14.89
CA GLU A 286 5.45 2.04 -16.30
C GLU A 286 6.36 0.81 -16.47
N ARG A 287 5.79 -0.40 -16.49
CA ARG A 287 6.58 -1.65 -16.60
C ARG A 287 7.48 -1.75 -17.82
N HIS A 288 7.13 -1.06 -18.90
CA HIS A 288 7.90 -1.07 -20.14
C HIS A 288 9.13 -0.16 -20.07
N TYR A 289 9.11 0.86 -19.21
CA TYR A 289 10.32 1.57 -18.83
C TYR A 289 11.20 0.67 -17.97
N PHE A 290 10.62 -0.04 -17.00
CA PHE A 290 11.40 -0.89 -16.11
C PHE A 290 12.07 -2.04 -16.84
N SER A 291 11.33 -2.72 -17.72
CA SER A 291 11.86 -3.72 -18.65
C SER A 291 13.03 -3.17 -19.46
N ARG A 292 12.90 -1.99 -20.06
CA ARG A 292 13.98 -1.39 -20.85
C ARG A 292 15.20 -1.01 -20.01
N LEU A 293 14.98 -0.42 -18.84
CA LEU A 293 16.03 0.12 -17.97
C LEU A 293 16.77 -0.97 -17.20
N SER A 294 16.08 -2.06 -16.83
CA SER A 294 16.68 -3.27 -16.25
C SER A 294 17.23 -4.24 -17.31
N ALA A 295 17.40 -3.79 -18.56
CA ALA A 295 17.88 -4.59 -19.69
C ALA A 295 17.10 -5.92 -19.89
N ARG A 296 15.79 -5.90 -19.61
CA ARG A 296 14.84 -7.01 -19.69
C ARG A 296 15.13 -8.17 -18.73
N ALA A 297 15.93 -7.93 -17.69
CA ALA A 297 16.33 -8.97 -16.74
C ALA A 297 15.14 -9.63 -16.03
N HIS A 298 14.02 -8.91 -15.87
CA HIS A 298 12.88 -9.38 -15.08
C HIS A 298 11.63 -9.72 -15.90
N ASP A 299 11.68 -9.60 -17.23
CA ASP A 299 10.50 -9.79 -18.10
C ASP A 299 9.88 -11.19 -17.97
N LYS A 300 10.73 -12.20 -17.80
CA LYS A 300 10.30 -13.60 -17.69
C LYS A 300 9.72 -13.93 -16.31
N ASP A 301 10.31 -13.38 -15.25
CA ASP A 301 9.99 -13.75 -13.87
C ASP A 301 8.92 -12.86 -13.23
N HIS A 302 8.81 -11.61 -13.68
CA HIS A 302 7.91 -10.59 -13.11
C HIS A 302 7.21 -9.79 -14.24
N PRO A 303 6.40 -10.43 -15.10
CA PRO A 303 5.77 -9.79 -16.27
C PRO A 303 4.76 -8.68 -15.92
N ASP A 304 4.28 -8.63 -14.70
CA ASP A 304 3.40 -7.59 -14.18
C ASP A 304 4.14 -6.26 -13.96
N ILE A 305 5.39 -6.29 -13.49
CA ILE A 305 6.22 -5.09 -13.24
C ILE A 305 7.31 -4.87 -14.29
N SER A 306 7.64 -5.87 -15.10
CA SER A 306 8.62 -5.81 -16.18
C SER A 306 8.06 -6.46 -17.42
N TRP A 307 7.73 -5.68 -18.45
CA TRP A 307 7.36 -6.24 -19.75
C TRP A 307 7.62 -5.23 -20.85
N PRO A 308 8.05 -5.61 -22.08
CA PRO A 308 8.38 -4.67 -23.16
C PRO A 308 7.22 -3.76 -23.61
N VAL A 309 6.00 -4.05 -23.16
CA VAL A 309 4.79 -3.35 -23.54
C VAL A 309 4.06 -2.84 -22.31
N GLY A 310 3.62 -1.59 -22.33
CA GLY A 310 2.89 -0.96 -21.23
C GLY A 310 1.55 -1.63 -20.91
N TYR A 311 0.92 -1.16 -19.84
CA TYR A 311 -0.39 -1.64 -19.41
C TYR A 311 -1.50 -1.29 -20.40
N ARG A 312 -2.68 -1.88 -20.18
CA ARG A 312 -3.88 -1.70 -21.00
C ARG A 312 -4.98 -1.01 -20.20
N THR A 313 -5.93 -0.44 -20.91
CA THR A 313 -7.16 0.07 -20.29
C THR A 313 -8.03 -1.09 -19.87
N SER A 314 -8.78 -0.96 -18.77
CA SER A 314 -9.73 -1.98 -18.29
C SER A 314 -10.71 -2.50 -19.36
N LYS A 315 -11.05 -1.69 -20.38
CA LYS A 315 -11.85 -2.10 -21.55
C LYS A 315 -11.26 -3.25 -22.39
N ARG A 316 -9.99 -3.60 -22.15
CA ARG A 316 -9.25 -4.67 -22.83
C ARG A 316 -9.18 -5.95 -22.00
N LEU A 317 -9.59 -5.92 -20.74
CA LEU A 317 -9.53 -7.08 -19.84
C LEU A 317 -10.23 -8.30 -20.47
N GLY A 318 -9.57 -9.45 -20.42
CA GLY A 318 -10.02 -10.72 -20.99
C GLY A 318 -9.93 -10.82 -22.52
N LYS A 319 -9.49 -9.76 -23.23
CA LYS A 319 -9.33 -9.80 -24.70
C LYS A 319 -7.97 -10.34 -25.09
N GLU A 320 -7.91 -11.01 -26.24
CA GLU A 320 -6.63 -11.40 -26.85
C GLU A 320 -5.76 -10.19 -27.18
N ASP A 321 -4.49 -10.29 -26.84
CA ASP A 321 -3.45 -9.34 -27.21
C ASP A 321 -2.11 -10.09 -27.25
N LYS A 322 -1.68 -10.47 -28.46
CA LYS A 322 -0.43 -11.21 -28.72
C LYS A 322 0.83 -10.52 -28.18
N LYS A 323 0.72 -9.25 -27.76
CA LYS A 323 1.82 -8.50 -27.15
C LYS A 323 1.94 -8.73 -25.64
N MET A 324 0.95 -9.34 -25.01
CA MET A 324 1.00 -9.73 -23.60
C MET A 324 1.75 -11.05 -23.45
N HIS A 325 2.28 -11.29 -22.25
CA HIS A 325 3.15 -12.42 -21.96
C HIS A 325 2.51 -13.80 -22.20
N ASP A 326 1.20 -13.89 -22.05
CA ASP A 326 0.39 -15.09 -22.27
C ASP A 326 -0.60 -14.96 -23.45
N GLY A 327 -0.48 -13.87 -24.22
CA GLY A 327 -1.32 -13.60 -25.39
C GLY A 327 -2.72 -13.05 -25.08
N LYS A 328 -3.06 -12.78 -23.82
CA LYS A 328 -4.33 -12.16 -23.40
C LYS A 328 -4.08 -11.05 -22.38
N VAL A 329 -5.08 -10.19 -22.19
CA VAL A 329 -4.98 -9.10 -21.20
C VAL A 329 -5.60 -9.58 -19.89
N ASP A 330 -4.76 -9.76 -18.87
CA ASP A 330 -5.19 -10.15 -17.52
C ASP A 330 -5.30 -8.95 -16.58
N ASP A 331 -5.78 -9.18 -15.36
CA ASP A 331 -5.94 -8.13 -14.34
C ASP A 331 -4.62 -7.39 -14.06
N ASP A 332 -3.50 -8.12 -14.01
CA ASP A 332 -2.16 -7.56 -13.80
C ASP A 332 -1.66 -6.72 -14.99
N ASP A 333 -2.27 -6.84 -16.17
CA ASP A 333 -1.95 -6.07 -17.37
C ASP A 333 -2.69 -4.71 -17.45
N ILE A 334 -3.55 -4.40 -16.49
CA ILE A 334 -4.39 -3.20 -16.54
C ILE A 334 -3.75 -2.01 -15.79
N TYR A 335 -3.95 -0.80 -16.32
CA TYR A 335 -3.72 0.44 -15.57
C TYR A 335 -4.71 0.55 -14.43
N ALA A 336 -4.19 0.69 -13.22
CA ALA A 336 -4.97 0.68 -12.00
C ALA A 336 -4.76 1.97 -11.19
N SER A 337 -5.15 1.94 -9.92
CA SER A 337 -5.07 3.09 -9.02
C SER A 337 -3.62 3.44 -8.65
N TYR A 338 -3.44 4.60 -7.99
CA TYR A 338 -2.15 4.97 -7.40
C TYR A 338 -1.64 3.91 -6.42
N ALA A 339 -2.54 3.26 -5.67
CA ALA A 339 -2.24 2.10 -4.82
C ALA A 339 -1.47 1.01 -5.55
N THR A 340 -2.03 0.54 -6.67
CA THR A 340 -1.40 -0.50 -7.48
C THR A 340 -0.08 -0.03 -8.07
N SER A 341 0.02 1.24 -8.47
CA SER A 341 1.28 1.81 -8.99
C SER A 341 2.37 1.82 -7.91
N TYR A 342 2.03 2.13 -6.66
CA TYR A 342 2.98 2.04 -5.55
C TYR A 342 3.39 0.61 -5.22
N LEU A 343 2.48 -0.35 -5.25
CA LEU A 343 2.83 -1.76 -5.08
C LEU A 343 3.81 -2.25 -6.15
N ARG A 344 3.55 -1.87 -7.41
CA ARG A 344 4.44 -2.16 -8.54
C ARG A 344 5.82 -1.50 -8.35
N LEU A 345 5.86 -0.23 -7.98
CA LEU A 345 7.10 0.48 -7.64
C LEU A 345 7.86 -0.25 -6.51
N ILE A 346 7.18 -0.61 -5.44
CA ILE A 346 7.80 -1.27 -4.29
C ILE A 346 8.41 -2.62 -4.69
N ASN A 347 7.72 -3.39 -5.53
CA ASN A 347 8.23 -4.67 -6.03
C ASN A 347 9.42 -4.47 -6.98
N ALA A 348 9.31 -3.53 -7.91
CA ALA A 348 10.39 -3.19 -8.84
C ALA A 348 11.63 -2.65 -8.12
N TYR A 349 11.45 -1.81 -7.09
CA TYR A 349 12.54 -1.21 -6.32
C TYR A 349 13.38 -2.26 -5.59
N ARG A 350 12.78 -3.40 -5.21
CA ARG A 350 13.55 -4.51 -4.61
C ARG A 350 14.47 -5.20 -5.59
N LEU A 351 14.15 -5.14 -6.88
CA LEU A 351 14.92 -5.76 -7.95
C LEU A 351 15.99 -4.79 -8.46
N ASP A 352 15.58 -3.57 -8.78
CA ASP A 352 16.46 -2.50 -9.26
C ASP A 352 15.90 -1.14 -8.81
N PRO A 353 16.45 -0.54 -7.72
CA PRO A 353 15.99 0.74 -7.20
C PRO A 353 15.97 1.87 -8.22
N ASP A 354 17.05 2.00 -9.01
CA ASP A 354 17.22 3.11 -9.93
C ASP A 354 16.30 2.96 -11.14
N ALA A 355 16.23 1.76 -11.73
CA ALA A 355 15.32 1.49 -12.83
C ALA A 355 13.86 1.66 -12.37
N ALA A 356 13.51 1.25 -11.15
CA ALA A 356 12.16 1.37 -10.61
C ALA A 356 11.74 2.84 -10.46
N LEU A 357 12.57 3.66 -9.82
CA LEU A 357 12.31 5.09 -9.66
C LEU A 357 12.23 5.82 -11.01
N LYS A 358 13.11 5.47 -11.96
CA LYS A 358 13.09 6.00 -13.33
C LYS A 358 11.85 5.58 -14.13
N SER A 359 11.22 4.48 -13.76
CA SER A 359 10.03 3.91 -14.41
C SER A 359 8.71 4.45 -13.88
N CYS A 360 8.74 5.40 -12.96
CA CYS A 360 7.55 6.09 -12.48
C CYS A 360 7.46 7.50 -13.08
N SER A 361 6.25 7.92 -13.46
CA SER A 361 5.90 9.34 -13.53
C SER A 361 5.58 9.86 -12.13
N TRP A 362 5.97 11.09 -11.82
CA TRP A 362 5.87 11.64 -10.47
C TRP A 362 5.09 12.95 -10.41
N GLY A 363 4.28 13.09 -9.37
CA GLY A 363 3.67 14.34 -8.93
C GLY A 363 2.65 14.94 -9.89
N LYS A 364 2.44 16.25 -9.75
CA LYS A 364 1.40 17.02 -10.47
C LYS A 364 1.57 16.99 -11.98
N PHE A 365 2.82 17.01 -12.43
CA PHE A 365 3.16 17.15 -13.83
C PHE A 365 3.49 15.81 -14.51
N GLN A 366 3.40 14.70 -13.75
CA GLN A 366 3.65 13.35 -14.24
C GLN A 366 4.96 13.21 -15.01
N ILE A 367 6.03 13.86 -14.52
CA ILE A 367 7.36 13.79 -15.15
C ILE A 367 7.97 12.42 -14.83
N MET A 368 8.36 11.68 -15.87
CA MET A 368 9.04 10.39 -15.72
C MET A 368 10.37 10.57 -14.98
N GLY A 369 10.66 9.70 -14.01
CA GLY A 369 11.94 9.70 -13.28
C GLY A 369 13.15 9.51 -14.19
N ALA A 370 12.99 8.82 -15.32
CA ALA A 370 14.02 8.72 -16.35
C ALA A 370 14.47 10.08 -16.94
N ASN A 371 13.68 11.14 -16.74
CA ASN A 371 13.99 12.49 -17.22
C ASN A 371 14.62 13.39 -16.13
N HIS A 372 15.11 12.84 -15.01
CA HIS A 372 15.64 13.65 -13.90
C HIS A 372 16.74 14.63 -14.35
N GLU A 373 17.65 14.21 -15.23
CA GLU A 373 18.73 15.06 -15.76
C GLU A 373 18.18 16.24 -16.57
N LEU A 374 17.06 16.05 -17.27
CA LEU A 374 16.39 17.13 -18.01
C LEU A 374 15.76 18.14 -17.05
N CYS A 375 15.49 17.77 -15.80
CA CYS A 375 14.86 18.64 -14.80
C CYS A 375 15.87 19.50 -14.02
N ASP A 376 17.06 19.72 -14.58
CA ASP A 376 18.21 20.35 -13.91
C ASP A 376 18.60 19.62 -12.60
N GLU A 377 18.34 18.31 -12.52
CA GLU A 377 18.63 17.48 -11.34
C GLU A 377 19.38 16.19 -11.74
N PRO A 378 20.73 16.22 -11.77
CA PRO A 378 21.54 15.07 -12.17
C PRO A 378 21.41 13.87 -11.24
N SER A 379 21.00 14.07 -9.99
CA SER A 379 20.83 12.98 -9.03
C SER A 379 19.39 12.49 -9.02
N LEU A 380 19.16 11.24 -9.45
CA LEU A 380 17.86 10.58 -9.34
C LEU A 380 17.30 10.66 -7.91
N LYS A 381 18.16 10.44 -6.90
CA LYS A 381 17.76 10.51 -5.49
C LYS A 381 17.19 11.90 -5.14
N LYS A 382 17.90 12.97 -5.50
CA LYS A 382 17.46 14.35 -5.22
C LYS A 382 16.21 14.72 -6.01
N PHE A 383 16.09 14.24 -7.25
CA PHE A 383 14.87 14.41 -8.05
C PHE A 383 13.66 13.81 -7.35
N VAL A 384 13.76 12.54 -6.91
CA VAL A 384 12.66 11.87 -6.20
C VAL A 384 12.37 12.54 -4.85
N ASN A 385 13.39 12.99 -4.11
CA ASN A 385 13.19 13.78 -2.88
C ASN A 385 12.36 15.03 -3.17
N LYS A 386 12.75 15.85 -4.16
CA LYS A 386 12.01 17.05 -4.56
C LYS A 386 10.59 16.75 -5.00
N MET A 387 10.37 15.63 -5.72
CA MET A 387 9.03 15.16 -6.07
C MET A 387 8.19 14.82 -4.83
N CYS A 388 8.82 14.32 -3.77
CA CYS A 388 8.16 13.99 -2.50
C CYS A 388 8.03 15.17 -1.53
N THR A 389 8.72 16.30 -1.74
CA THR A 389 8.73 17.43 -0.80
C THR A 389 7.44 18.26 -0.81
N SER A 390 7.11 18.88 -1.96
CA SER A 390 5.99 19.82 -2.04
C SER A 390 5.55 20.06 -3.48
N ASN A 391 4.36 20.63 -3.69
CA ASN A 391 3.94 20.98 -5.05
C ASN A 391 4.84 22.07 -5.66
N ALA A 392 5.34 23.01 -4.83
CA ALA A 392 6.25 24.06 -5.25
C ALA A 392 7.62 23.50 -5.70
N ALA A 393 8.11 22.43 -5.06
CA ALA A 393 9.31 21.73 -5.54
C ALA A 393 9.08 21.06 -6.91
N GLN A 394 7.89 20.49 -7.14
CA GLN A 394 7.55 19.83 -8.40
C GLN A 394 7.47 20.80 -9.58
N ILE A 395 6.95 22.03 -9.40
CA ILE A 395 6.87 23.01 -10.52
C ILE A 395 8.25 23.53 -10.93
N LYS A 396 9.20 23.63 -10.00
CA LYS A 396 10.59 24.00 -10.32
C LYS A 396 11.26 22.95 -11.22
N LEU A 397 10.98 21.66 -10.99
CA LEU A 397 11.45 20.58 -11.86
C LEU A 397 10.82 20.61 -13.26
N LEU A 398 9.56 21.04 -13.36
CA LEU A 398 8.90 21.22 -14.67
C LEU A 398 9.62 22.26 -15.53
N ALA A 399 10.11 23.35 -14.94
CA ALA A 399 10.81 24.40 -15.66
C ALA A 399 12.05 23.86 -16.39
N GLY A 400 12.91 23.14 -15.67
CA GLY A 400 14.06 22.45 -16.25
C GLY A 400 13.64 21.48 -17.35
N PHE A 401 12.65 20.63 -17.07
CA PHE A 401 12.16 19.65 -18.05
C PHE A 401 11.73 20.29 -19.37
N ILE A 402 10.95 21.37 -19.32
CA ILE A 402 10.48 22.10 -20.51
C ILE A 402 11.65 22.68 -21.30
N ARG A 403 12.62 23.28 -20.61
CA ARG A 403 13.79 23.92 -21.21
C ARG A 403 14.70 22.92 -21.92
N ASN A 404 14.99 21.81 -21.26
CA ASN A 404 16.03 20.88 -21.67
C ASN A 404 15.52 19.74 -22.55
N LYS A 405 14.20 19.61 -22.74
CA LYS A 405 13.64 18.56 -23.59
C LYS A 405 14.20 18.66 -25.02
N PRO A 406 14.82 17.59 -25.54
CA PRO A 406 15.31 17.58 -26.91
C PRO A 406 14.21 17.87 -27.93
N ARG A 407 14.57 18.58 -28.99
CA ARG A 407 13.68 18.84 -30.12
C ARG A 407 13.30 17.52 -30.79
N ALA A 408 12.01 17.22 -30.84
CA ALA A 408 11.54 15.97 -31.45
C ALA A 408 10.40 16.18 -32.45
N TRP A 409 9.65 17.28 -32.34
CA TRP A 409 8.50 17.52 -33.21
C TRP A 409 8.90 18.05 -34.59
N LYS A 410 8.29 17.46 -35.63
CA LYS A 410 8.38 17.88 -37.04
C LYS A 410 6.97 18.18 -37.54
N ASP A 411 6.77 19.34 -38.15
CA ASP A 411 5.46 19.74 -38.68
C ASP A 411 4.98 18.76 -39.76
N PRO A 412 3.85 18.06 -39.56
CA PRO A 412 3.31 17.14 -40.55
C PRO A 412 2.96 17.83 -41.88
N LYS A 413 2.61 19.12 -41.85
CA LYS A 413 2.14 19.89 -43.01
C LYS A 413 3.27 20.58 -43.78
N ASN A 414 4.49 20.62 -43.24
CA ASN A 414 5.61 21.32 -43.89
C ASN A 414 6.95 20.60 -43.72
N LYS A 415 7.02 19.36 -44.20
CA LYS A 415 8.20 18.47 -44.09
C LYS A 415 9.50 19.02 -44.70
N LYS A 416 9.43 19.98 -45.63
CA LYS A 416 10.60 20.58 -46.30
C LYS A 416 11.12 21.86 -45.62
N LEU A 417 10.36 22.49 -44.73
CA LEU A 417 10.67 23.80 -44.14
C LEU A 417 10.54 23.86 -42.61
N GLY A 418 9.92 22.87 -41.97
CA GLY A 418 9.66 22.87 -40.53
C GLY A 418 10.94 22.66 -39.72
N LYS A 419 11.57 23.76 -39.27
CA LYS A 419 12.59 23.72 -38.21
C LYS A 419 12.00 22.95 -37.01
N GLU A 420 12.74 21.99 -36.48
CA GLU A 420 12.33 21.24 -35.29
C GLU A 420 12.05 22.22 -34.15
N ILE A 421 10.86 22.14 -33.55
CA ILE A 421 10.46 23.01 -32.45
C ILE A 421 10.73 22.31 -31.12
N SER A 422 11.38 23.02 -30.20
CA SER A 422 11.58 22.52 -28.83
C SER A 422 10.27 22.57 -28.04
N LEU A 423 10.18 21.80 -26.96
CA LEU A 423 9.06 21.92 -26.02
C LEU A 423 8.98 23.35 -25.47
N TRP A 424 10.12 23.97 -25.17
CA TRP A 424 10.18 25.34 -24.69
C TRP A 424 9.64 26.36 -25.70
N ASP A 425 10.04 26.26 -26.98
CA ASP A 425 9.50 27.13 -28.02
C ASP A 425 8.00 26.91 -28.25
N ALA A 426 7.54 25.66 -28.14
CA ALA A 426 6.13 25.33 -28.24
C ALA A 426 5.32 25.93 -27.09
N VAL A 427 5.85 25.90 -25.86
CA VAL A 427 5.23 26.53 -24.67
C VAL A 427 5.16 28.06 -24.82
N LYS A 428 6.24 28.71 -25.28
CA LYS A 428 6.27 30.17 -25.52
C LYS A 428 5.27 30.60 -26.59
N THR A 429 5.15 29.82 -27.66
CA THR A 429 4.30 30.14 -28.82
C THR A 429 2.89 29.58 -28.73
N LYS A 430 2.55 28.88 -27.63
CA LYS A 430 1.26 28.18 -27.43
C LYS A 430 0.94 27.21 -28.58
N ASN A 431 1.96 26.54 -29.13
CA ASN A 431 1.78 25.53 -30.15
C ASN A 431 1.35 24.21 -29.49
N TRP A 432 0.05 24.04 -29.27
CA TRP A 432 -0.54 22.92 -28.53
C TRP A 432 -0.18 21.54 -29.08
N ARG A 433 -0.05 21.42 -30.41
CA ARG A 433 0.33 20.17 -31.07
C ARG A 433 1.79 19.82 -30.79
N ALA A 434 2.68 20.78 -30.95
CA ALA A 434 4.10 20.59 -30.64
C ALA A 434 4.34 20.36 -29.15
N MET A 435 3.60 21.05 -28.27
CA MET A 435 3.63 20.82 -26.82
C MET A 435 3.23 19.38 -26.50
N ALA A 436 2.04 18.96 -26.94
CA ALA A 436 1.52 17.63 -26.68
C ALA A 436 2.41 16.51 -27.24
N PHE A 437 3.00 16.70 -28.42
CA PHE A 437 3.95 15.73 -28.97
C PHE A 437 5.24 15.65 -28.18
N ASN A 438 5.89 16.78 -27.87
CA ASN A 438 7.17 16.77 -27.15
C ASN A 438 7.00 16.32 -25.69
N TYR A 439 5.83 16.56 -25.09
CA TYR A 439 5.51 16.19 -23.72
C TYR A 439 5.00 14.73 -23.62
N ASN A 440 3.91 14.40 -24.32
CA ASN A 440 3.20 13.11 -24.22
C ASN A 440 3.63 12.08 -25.28
N GLY A 441 4.39 12.49 -26.31
CA GLY A 441 4.91 11.61 -27.35
C GLY A 441 4.05 11.50 -28.61
N PRO A 442 4.41 10.61 -29.55
CA PRO A 442 3.81 10.57 -30.89
C PRO A 442 2.34 10.15 -30.90
N ALA A 443 1.87 9.45 -29.87
CA ALA A 443 0.46 9.05 -29.74
C ALA A 443 -0.46 10.18 -29.25
N TYR A 444 0.03 11.44 -29.18
CA TYR A 444 -0.71 12.52 -28.54
C TYR A 444 -2.09 12.82 -29.15
N GLU A 445 -2.24 12.60 -30.47
CA GLU A 445 -3.50 12.83 -31.18
C GLU A 445 -4.57 11.81 -30.81
N THR A 446 -4.19 10.54 -30.62
CA THR A 446 -5.10 9.46 -30.22
C THR A 446 -5.80 9.76 -28.90
N TYR A 447 -5.11 10.48 -28.01
CA TYR A 447 -5.63 10.86 -26.69
C TYR A 447 -6.07 12.32 -26.60
N HIS A 448 -6.05 13.04 -27.73
CA HIS A 448 -6.48 14.42 -27.86
C HIS A 448 -5.78 15.39 -26.87
N TYR A 449 -4.49 15.16 -26.57
CA TYR A 449 -3.76 16.00 -25.60
C TYR A 449 -3.69 17.47 -26.04
N HIS A 450 -3.48 17.72 -27.33
CA HIS A 450 -3.39 19.07 -27.88
C HIS A 450 -4.67 19.89 -27.69
N THR A 451 -5.85 19.33 -27.99
CA THR A 451 -7.13 20.02 -27.77
C THR A 451 -7.44 20.16 -26.28
N LYS A 452 -7.06 19.18 -25.44
CA LYS A 452 -7.22 19.30 -23.99
C LYS A 452 -6.38 20.45 -23.41
N LEU A 453 -5.14 20.61 -23.86
CA LEU A 453 -4.26 21.71 -23.44
C LEU A 453 -4.86 23.07 -23.84
N GLU A 454 -5.27 23.21 -25.09
CA GLU A 454 -5.92 24.41 -25.60
C GLU A 454 -7.18 24.79 -24.81
N ASN A 455 -8.08 23.82 -24.62
CA ASN A 455 -9.32 24.03 -23.86
C ASN A 455 -9.05 24.39 -22.40
N ALA A 456 -8.06 23.74 -21.76
CA ALA A 456 -7.68 24.05 -20.38
C ALA A 456 -7.12 25.47 -20.25
N TYR A 457 -6.26 25.88 -21.19
CA TYR A 457 -5.71 27.24 -21.24
C TYR A 457 -6.82 28.28 -21.36
N GLU A 458 -7.75 28.11 -22.30
CA GLU A 458 -8.86 29.06 -22.50
C GLU A 458 -9.75 29.19 -21.26
N GLN A 459 -9.95 28.10 -20.52
CA GLN A 459 -10.68 28.14 -19.25
C GLN A 459 -9.96 28.98 -18.19
N TYR A 460 -8.65 28.80 -18.02
CA TYR A 460 -7.88 29.59 -17.05
C TYR A 460 -7.76 31.06 -17.46
N LYS A 461 -7.60 31.33 -18.76
CA LYS A 461 -7.58 32.70 -19.30
C LYS A 461 -8.87 33.44 -18.99
N LYS A 462 -10.03 32.83 -19.29
CA LYS A 462 -11.36 33.39 -18.96
C LYS A 462 -11.53 33.61 -17.46
N ALA A 463 -11.10 32.66 -16.64
CA ALA A 463 -11.17 32.78 -15.18
C ALA A 463 -10.32 33.94 -14.64
N ARG A 464 -9.14 34.20 -15.23
CA ARG A 464 -8.31 35.36 -14.89
C ARG A 464 -9.00 36.67 -15.30
N GLU A 465 -9.51 36.74 -16.52
CA GLU A 465 -10.20 37.94 -17.03
C GLU A 465 -11.43 38.28 -16.19
N ALA A 466 -12.21 37.28 -15.78
CA ALA A 466 -13.36 37.46 -14.89
C ALA A 466 -12.99 37.89 -13.46
N LYS A 467 -11.76 37.67 -12.99
CA LYS A 467 -11.28 38.17 -11.69
C LYS A 467 -10.76 39.61 -11.75
N LYS A 468 -10.50 40.13 -12.97
CA LYS A 468 -10.01 41.49 -13.21
C LYS A 468 -11.14 42.47 -13.55
N ALA A 469 -12.24 41.96 -14.10
CA ALA A 469 -13.51 42.66 -14.23
C ALA A 469 -14.21 42.72 -12.86
#